data_AF-A0A9P6R5F6-F1
#
_entry.id   AF-A0A9P6R5F6-F1
#
_cell.length_a   1.000
_cell.length_b   1.000
_cell.length_c   1.000
_cell.angle_alpha   90.00
_cell.angle_beta   90.00
_cell.angle_gamma   90.00
#
_symmetry.space_group_name_H-M   'P 1'
#
loop_
_entity.id
_entity.type
_entity.pdbx_description
1 polymer ?
#
loop_
_entity_poly.entity_id
_entity_poly.type
_entity_poly.pdbx_seq_one_letter_code
_entity_poly.pdbx_strand_id
1 'polypeptide(L)'
;RVIGESDPINIPFKTTDKATSITNYFMSALGCASSNLTCAQSKTVSQILAAQTTANAQALSDDKWTTWALVERPTIDGDLITAEFSALVKTGKYNTNANIMWGTVHDEAGLFVPQYFPDPLPPANVSGALDIFFDANRTAQILGSEYFQLNSNDSDAVRDLLTLAGTEYYFLCPLRYLSRQMTKVKNVYNFRFNRGRDIPLVGQSYCSSSTGRVCHSMDIQPVFASGDAVPTIAQTGDDARFARQVVDRFTTFAKTGNPNPKSGQPGVELTNPDVTGVNWLPYDDTNPILELNIQSIMSNNLENASCTWLDTVFQYEFWLQIPGNSP
;
A
#
# COMPACT_ATOMS: atom_id res chain seq x y z
N ARG A 1 -20.11 -1.37 1.85
CA ARG A 1 -19.00 -1.13 2.82
C ARG A 1 -17.72 -1.53 2.12
N VAL A 2 -16.60 -0.88 2.40
CA VAL A 2 -15.30 -1.16 1.78
C VAL A 2 -14.25 -1.26 2.88
N ILE A 3 -13.43 -2.30 2.82
CA ILE A 3 -12.21 -2.43 3.62
C ILE A 3 -11.04 -2.37 2.64
N GLY A 4 -10.11 -1.44 2.84
CA GLY A 4 -8.89 -1.31 2.03
C GLY A 4 -7.65 -1.43 2.91
N GLU A 5 -6.77 -2.34 2.58
CA GLU A 5 -5.57 -2.65 3.37
C GLU A 5 -4.34 -2.46 2.49
N SER A 6 -3.44 -1.57 2.93
CA SER A 6 -2.11 -1.41 2.33
C SER A 6 -2.14 -1.11 0.82
N ASP A 7 -3.21 -0.51 0.32
CA ASP A 7 -3.35 -0.16 -1.09
C ASP A 7 -2.59 1.14 -1.39
N PRO A 8 -1.67 1.17 -2.36
CA PRO A 8 -1.10 2.42 -2.87
C PRO A 8 -2.14 3.15 -3.75
N ILE A 9 -3.25 3.51 -3.13
CA ILE A 9 -4.60 3.72 -3.69
C ILE A 9 -4.75 4.83 -4.73
N ASN A 10 -3.77 5.71 -4.83
CA ASN A 10 -3.80 6.83 -5.78
C ASN A 10 -2.64 6.77 -6.79
N ILE A 11 -1.89 5.66 -6.86
CA ILE A 11 -0.98 5.44 -7.97
C ILE A 11 -1.79 5.56 -9.27
N PRO A 12 -1.37 6.41 -10.23
CA PRO A 12 -2.19 6.72 -11.38
C PRO A 12 -2.44 5.48 -12.24
N PHE A 13 -3.62 5.41 -12.83
CA PHE A 13 -3.96 4.36 -13.77
C PHE A 13 -3.15 4.49 -15.07
N LYS A 14 -3.15 3.44 -15.89
CA LYS A 14 -2.59 3.54 -17.24
C LYS A 14 -3.52 4.33 -18.15
N THR A 15 -2.91 5.05 -19.08
CA THR A 15 -3.62 5.54 -20.27
C THR A 15 -3.77 4.41 -21.29
N THR A 16 -4.77 4.54 -22.17
CA THR A 16 -5.00 3.58 -23.27
C THR A 16 -3.78 3.41 -24.16
N ASP A 17 -3.02 4.47 -24.41
CA ASP A 17 -1.81 4.44 -25.23
C ASP A 17 -0.73 3.55 -24.60
N LYS A 18 -0.50 3.72 -23.29
CA LYS A 18 0.50 2.92 -22.56
C LYS A 18 0.09 1.45 -22.45
N ALA A 19 -1.20 1.17 -22.19
CA ALA A 19 -1.72 -0.19 -22.19
C ALA A 19 -1.62 -0.85 -23.59
N THR A 20 -1.84 -0.07 -24.65
CA THR A 20 -1.70 -0.53 -26.04
C THR A 20 -0.25 -0.92 -26.36
N SER A 21 0.74 -0.14 -25.92
CA SER A 21 2.16 -0.49 -26.12
C SER A 21 2.53 -1.83 -25.48
N ILE A 22 2.09 -2.08 -24.24
CA ILE A 22 2.35 -3.34 -23.55
C ILE A 22 1.63 -4.51 -24.26
N THR A 23 0.39 -4.29 -24.67
CA THR A 23 -0.38 -5.26 -25.46
C THR A 23 0.34 -5.61 -26.77
N ASN A 24 0.95 -4.63 -27.45
CA ASN A 24 1.71 -4.88 -28.67
C ASN A 24 2.96 -5.73 -28.41
N TYR A 25 3.69 -5.48 -27.32
CA TYR A 25 4.81 -6.34 -26.91
C TYR A 25 4.36 -7.76 -26.62
N PHE A 26 3.24 -7.91 -25.90
CA PHE A 26 2.64 -9.21 -25.59
C PHE A 26 2.21 -9.98 -26.85
N MET A 27 1.48 -9.34 -27.76
CA MET A 27 1.04 -9.95 -29.02
C MET A 27 2.23 -10.35 -29.89
N SER A 28 3.26 -9.50 -29.96
CA SER A 28 4.51 -9.81 -30.67
C SER A 28 5.23 -11.01 -30.06
N ALA A 29 5.35 -11.06 -28.73
CA ALA A 29 5.98 -12.18 -28.02
C ALA A 29 5.21 -13.50 -28.19
N LEU A 30 3.89 -13.44 -28.39
CA LEU A 30 3.06 -14.60 -28.75
C LEU A 30 3.22 -15.05 -30.21
N GLY A 31 3.87 -14.25 -31.06
CA GLY A 31 3.90 -14.44 -32.51
C GLY A 31 2.53 -14.21 -33.16
N CYS A 32 1.72 -13.30 -32.60
CA CYS A 32 0.43 -12.90 -33.13
C CYS A 32 0.48 -11.47 -33.66
N ALA A 33 -0.30 -11.18 -34.71
CA ALA A 33 -0.54 -9.80 -35.13
C ALA A 33 -1.31 -9.05 -34.03
N SER A 34 -1.03 -7.74 -33.85
CA SER A 34 -1.53 -6.94 -32.71
C SER A 34 -3.05 -6.97 -32.52
N SER A 35 -3.83 -7.08 -33.59
CA SER A 35 -5.30 -7.14 -33.52
C SER A 35 -5.89 -8.56 -33.57
N ASN A 36 -5.05 -9.61 -33.68
CA ASN A 36 -5.52 -10.98 -33.90
C ASN A 36 -5.77 -11.70 -32.56
N LEU A 37 -6.91 -11.38 -31.93
CA LEU A 37 -7.32 -12.01 -30.68
C LEU A 37 -7.53 -13.52 -30.81
N THR A 38 -8.02 -14.01 -31.96
CA THR A 38 -8.18 -15.45 -32.21
C THR A 38 -6.84 -16.19 -32.10
N CYS A 39 -5.75 -15.60 -32.61
CA CYS A 39 -4.41 -16.15 -32.45
C CYS A 39 -3.97 -16.17 -30.99
N ALA A 40 -4.21 -15.10 -30.23
CA ALA A 40 -3.84 -15.04 -28.81
C ALA A 40 -4.63 -16.06 -27.97
N GLN A 41 -5.94 -16.18 -28.23
CA GLN A 41 -6.83 -17.12 -27.54
C GLN A 41 -6.55 -18.58 -27.87
N SER A 42 -5.88 -18.89 -28.99
CA SER A 42 -5.47 -20.26 -29.32
C SER A 42 -4.18 -20.70 -28.63
N LYS A 43 -3.50 -19.81 -27.89
CA LYS A 43 -2.24 -20.12 -27.20
C LYS A 43 -2.50 -20.84 -25.90
N THR A 44 -1.55 -21.66 -25.48
CA THR A 44 -1.62 -22.31 -24.16
C THR A 44 -1.31 -21.30 -23.06
N VAL A 45 -1.74 -21.61 -21.83
CA VAL A 45 -1.42 -20.79 -20.64
C VAL A 45 0.09 -20.58 -20.49
N SER A 46 0.92 -21.61 -20.74
CA SER A 46 2.38 -21.48 -20.65
C SER A 46 2.95 -20.50 -21.69
N GLN A 47 2.41 -20.48 -22.91
CA GLN A 47 2.81 -19.52 -23.93
C GLN A 47 2.40 -18.09 -23.55
N ILE A 48 1.21 -17.92 -22.99
CA ILE A 48 0.71 -16.64 -22.47
C ILE A 48 1.63 -16.11 -21.37
N LEU A 49 1.96 -16.92 -20.36
CA LEU A 49 2.85 -16.50 -19.27
C LEU A 49 4.25 -16.14 -19.76
N ALA A 50 4.82 -16.92 -20.70
CA ALA A 50 6.13 -16.62 -21.28
C ALA A 50 6.13 -15.30 -22.07
N ALA A 51 5.08 -15.05 -22.84
CA ALA A 51 4.92 -13.79 -23.57
C ALA A 51 4.69 -12.60 -22.64
N GLN A 52 3.95 -12.78 -21.54
CA GLN A 52 3.77 -11.75 -20.51
C GLN A 52 5.11 -11.36 -19.88
N THR A 53 5.95 -12.33 -19.47
CA THR A 53 7.28 -12.03 -18.92
C THR A 53 8.13 -11.23 -19.92
N THR A 54 8.10 -11.62 -21.19
CA THR A 54 8.84 -10.93 -22.26
C THR A 54 8.33 -9.52 -22.49
N ALA A 55 7.01 -9.34 -22.56
CA ALA A 55 6.36 -8.05 -22.74
C ALA A 55 6.63 -7.11 -21.58
N ASN A 56 6.56 -7.61 -20.35
CA ASN A 56 6.81 -6.84 -19.15
C ASN A 56 8.25 -6.35 -19.07
N ALA A 57 9.23 -7.20 -19.43
CA ALA A 57 10.63 -6.80 -19.50
C ALA A 57 10.86 -5.67 -20.52
N GLN A 58 10.22 -5.76 -21.69
CA GLN A 58 10.28 -4.70 -22.70
C GLN A 58 9.61 -3.41 -22.20
N ALA A 59 8.43 -3.52 -21.58
CA ALA A 59 7.71 -2.38 -21.02
C ALA A 59 8.52 -1.67 -19.93
N LEU A 60 9.21 -2.41 -19.06
CA LEU A 60 10.12 -1.85 -18.06
C LEU A 60 11.34 -1.16 -18.67
N SER A 61 11.82 -1.62 -19.83
CA SER A 61 12.93 -0.98 -20.55
C SER A 61 12.51 0.36 -21.14
N ASP A 62 11.30 0.43 -21.72
CA ASP A 62 10.81 1.60 -22.44
C ASP A 62 10.11 2.62 -21.54
N ASP A 63 9.46 2.16 -20.48
CA ASP A 63 8.69 2.99 -19.56
C ASP A 63 9.35 3.06 -18.19
N LYS A 64 10.16 4.09 -17.99
CA LYS A 64 10.80 4.36 -16.69
C LYS A 64 9.79 4.69 -15.59
N TRP A 65 8.52 4.93 -15.93
CA TRP A 65 7.46 5.23 -14.98
C TRP A 65 6.86 4.01 -14.26
N THR A 66 7.19 2.79 -14.70
CA THR A 66 6.59 1.58 -14.11
C THR A 66 7.58 0.82 -13.24
N THR A 67 7.11 0.31 -12.10
CA THR A 67 7.82 -0.71 -11.33
C THR A 67 7.50 -2.09 -11.86
N TRP A 68 8.37 -3.06 -11.59
CA TRP A 68 8.16 -4.46 -11.96
C TRP A 68 6.84 -5.01 -11.37
N ALA A 69 6.40 -4.49 -10.22
CA ALA A 69 5.17 -4.88 -9.54
C ALA A 69 3.89 -4.28 -10.17
N LEU A 70 4.00 -3.22 -10.98
CA LEU A 70 2.86 -2.46 -11.51
C LEU A 70 2.91 -2.30 -13.04
N VAL A 71 3.63 -3.19 -13.73
CA VAL A 71 3.72 -3.18 -15.20
C VAL A 71 2.36 -3.32 -15.83
N GLU A 72 1.50 -4.21 -15.32
CA GLU A 72 0.11 -4.33 -15.71
C GLU A 72 -0.76 -3.77 -14.59
N ARG A 73 -1.55 -2.73 -14.87
CA ARG A 73 -2.44 -2.09 -13.88
C ARG A 73 -3.69 -1.54 -14.57
N PRO A 74 -4.75 -1.20 -13.83
CA PRO A 74 -6.00 -0.72 -14.42
C PRO A 74 -5.77 0.46 -15.37
N THR A 75 -6.59 0.52 -16.41
CA THR A 75 -6.50 1.51 -17.49
C THR A 75 -7.73 2.41 -17.46
N ILE A 76 -7.55 3.71 -17.68
CA ILE A 76 -8.65 4.64 -17.93
C ILE A 76 -9.20 4.35 -19.33
N ASP A 77 -10.24 3.54 -19.39
CA ASP A 77 -10.88 3.09 -20.64
C ASP A 77 -12.01 4.00 -21.11
N GLY A 78 -12.45 4.94 -20.25
CA GLY A 78 -13.57 5.83 -20.54
C GLY A 78 -14.95 5.21 -20.35
N ASP A 79 -15.02 3.94 -19.88
CA ASP A 79 -16.26 3.22 -19.62
C ASP A 79 -16.31 2.71 -18.17
N LEU A 80 -15.55 1.65 -17.84
CA LEU A 80 -15.47 1.13 -16.47
C LEU A 80 -14.68 2.06 -15.55
N ILE A 81 -13.54 2.56 -16.02
CA ILE A 81 -12.67 3.52 -15.33
C ILE A 81 -12.60 4.77 -16.19
N THR A 82 -13.40 5.77 -15.80
CA THR A 82 -13.61 6.98 -16.61
C THR A 82 -12.59 8.09 -16.34
N ALA A 83 -11.89 8.04 -15.20
CA ALA A 83 -10.85 9.00 -14.82
C ALA A 83 -9.99 8.43 -13.68
N GLU A 84 -8.92 9.15 -13.34
CA GLU A 84 -8.12 8.89 -12.13
C GLU A 84 -8.99 8.87 -10.87
N PHE A 85 -8.65 7.98 -9.93
CA PHE A 85 -9.48 7.77 -8.74
C PHE A 85 -9.65 9.05 -7.91
N SER A 86 -8.57 9.80 -7.65
CA SER A 86 -8.66 11.08 -6.95
C SER A 86 -9.57 12.11 -7.62
N ALA A 87 -9.65 12.12 -8.96
CA ALA A 87 -10.55 13.01 -9.70
C ALA A 87 -12.03 12.59 -9.53
N LEU A 88 -12.30 11.28 -9.55
CA LEU A 88 -13.63 10.73 -9.27
C LEU A 88 -14.09 11.04 -7.84
N VAL A 89 -13.18 10.93 -6.87
CA VAL A 89 -13.45 11.25 -5.47
C VAL A 89 -13.77 12.75 -5.30
N LYS A 90 -12.96 13.63 -5.88
CA LYS A 90 -13.20 15.09 -5.86
C LYS A 90 -14.56 15.49 -6.41
N THR A 91 -15.03 14.78 -7.44
CA THR A 91 -16.29 15.10 -8.14
C THR A 91 -17.49 14.32 -7.62
N GLY A 92 -17.32 13.50 -6.56
CA GLY A 92 -18.41 12.70 -6.00
C GLY A 92 -18.80 11.50 -6.87
N LYS A 93 -18.05 11.18 -7.92
CA LYS A 93 -18.31 10.07 -8.85
C LYS A 93 -17.76 8.73 -8.34
N TYR A 94 -18.13 8.38 -7.12
CA TYR A 94 -17.81 7.11 -6.48
C TYR A 94 -19.03 6.63 -5.67
N ASN A 95 -19.01 5.39 -5.17
CA ASN A 95 -20.12 4.92 -4.33
C ASN A 95 -20.15 5.68 -3.01
N THR A 96 -20.99 6.70 -2.88
CA THR A 96 -21.14 7.55 -1.68
C THR A 96 -21.90 6.88 -0.54
N ASN A 97 -22.61 5.77 -0.79
CA ASN A 97 -23.41 5.07 0.22
C ASN A 97 -22.60 4.07 1.07
N ALA A 98 -21.45 3.60 0.56
CA ALA A 98 -20.61 2.65 1.28
C ALA A 98 -19.69 3.36 2.27
N ASN A 99 -19.83 3.10 3.57
CA ASN A 99 -18.81 3.44 4.57
C ASN A 99 -17.48 2.75 4.23
N ILE A 100 -16.38 3.41 4.58
CA ILE A 100 -15.02 2.99 4.26
C ILE A 100 -14.24 2.78 5.55
N MET A 101 -13.49 1.69 5.60
CA MET A 101 -12.43 1.47 6.58
C MET A 101 -11.18 1.16 5.76
N TRP A 102 -10.11 1.92 5.94
CA TRP A 102 -8.87 1.61 5.24
C TRP A 102 -7.64 2.05 5.99
N GLY A 103 -6.50 1.52 5.64
CA GLY A 103 -5.28 1.82 6.36
C GLY A 103 -4.05 1.22 5.73
N THR A 104 -2.94 1.45 6.40
CA THR A 104 -1.61 0.99 6.01
C THR A 104 -1.01 0.14 7.12
N VAL A 105 0.12 -0.49 6.85
CA VAL A 105 1.09 -0.86 7.88
C VAL A 105 2.06 0.30 8.16
N HIS A 106 2.89 0.16 9.20
CA HIS A 106 3.85 1.21 9.60
C HIS A 106 4.97 1.42 8.57
N ASP A 107 5.48 0.35 7.98
CA ASP A 107 6.69 0.34 7.14
C ASP A 107 6.40 -0.24 5.75
N GLU A 108 5.33 0.21 5.08
CA GLU A 108 4.84 -0.30 3.79
C GLU A 108 5.96 -0.54 2.77
N ALA A 109 6.78 0.48 2.52
CA ALA A 109 7.85 0.38 1.52
C ALA A 109 8.96 -0.61 1.90
N GLY A 110 9.03 -1.04 3.18
CA GLY A 110 10.07 -1.91 3.70
C GLY A 110 10.11 -3.30 3.07
N LEU A 111 9.00 -3.81 2.52
CA LEU A 111 9.01 -5.07 1.76
C LEU A 111 9.76 -4.92 0.42
N PHE A 112 9.71 -3.73 -0.17
CA PHE A 112 10.20 -3.47 -1.52
C PHE A 112 11.65 -2.97 -1.51
N VAL A 113 12.03 -2.13 -0.55
CA VAL A 113 13.38 -1.53 -0.46
C VAL A 113 14.51 -2.57 -0.52
N PRO A 114 14.46 -3.70 0.23
CA PRO A 114 15.51 -4.72 0.20
C PRO A 114 15.64 -5.47 -1.12
N GLN A 115 14.62 -5.41 -2.00
CA GLN A 115 14.69 -6.04 -3.31
C GLN A 115 15.58 -5.25 -4.28
N TYR A 116 15.71 -3.94 -4.04
CA TYR A 116 16.65 -3.07 -4.75
C TYR A 116 17.99 -2.97 -4.02
N PHE A 117 17.96 -3.03 -2.68
CA PHE A 117 19.13 -2.91 -1.81
C PHE A 117 19.17 -4.04 -0.78
N PRO A 118 19.65 -5.24 -1.17
CA PRO A 118 19.68 -6.41 -0.28
C PRO A 118 20.48 -6.16 1.01
N ASP A 119 21.52 -5.33 0.93
CA ASP A 119 22.41 -4.98 2.02
C ASP A 119 22.30 -3.48 2.39
N PRO A 120 22.64 -3.11 3.64
CA PRO A 120 22.73 -1.70 4.04
C PRO A 120 23.66 -0.88 3.15
N LEU A 121 23.28 0.36 2.87
CA LEU A 121 24.05 1.28 2.05
C LEU A 121 24.79 2.32 2.92
N PRO A 122 26.01 2.75 2.52
CA PRO A 122 26.66 3.89 3.15
C PRO A 122 25.79 5.16 3.03
N PRO A 123 25.73 6.03 4.07
CA PRO A 123 24.95 7.27 4.02
C PRO A 123 25.27 8.18 2.82
N ALA A 124 26.50 8.13 2.30
CA ALA A 124 26.91 8.88 1.12
C ALA A 124 26.13 8.50 -0.16
N ASN A 125 25.50 7.32 -0.19
CA ASN A 125 24.76 6.80 -1.33
C ASN A 125 23.27 7.18 -1.31
N VAL A 126 22.81 7.93 -0.30
CA VAL A 126 21.39 8.24 -0.10
C VAL A 126 20.72 8.90 -1.30
N SER A 127 21.36 9.90 -1.92
CA SER A 127 20.77 10.59 -3.08
C SER A 127 20.56 9.62 -4.24
N GLY A 128 21.60 8.85 -4.60
CA GLY A 128 21.51 7.88 -5.69
C GLY A 128 20.49 6.78 -5.40
N ALA A 129 20.28 6.42 -4.13
CA ALA A 129 19.29 5.44 -3.74
C ALA A 129 17.85 5.97 -3.84
N LEU A 130 17.59 7.21 -3.40
CA LEU A 130 16.28 7.87 -3.57
C LEU A 130 15.96 8.18 -5.02
N ASP A 131 16.95 8.52 -5.85
CA ASP A 131 16.77 8.80 -7.27
C ASP A 131 16.13 7.63 -8.03
N ILE A 132 16.29 6.39 -7.51
CA ILE A 132 15.70 5.18 -8.07
C ILE A 132 14.17 5.12 -7.90
N PHE A 133 13.62 5.84 -6.93
CA PHE A 133 12.19 5.85 -6.65
C PHE A 133 11.56 7.18 -7.04
N PHE A 134 12.26 8.28 -6.80
CA PHE A 134 11.67 9.62 -6.82
C PHE A 134 12.18 10.52 -7.95
N ASP A 135 13.23 10.15 -8.69
CA ASP A 135 14.01 11.06 -9.56
C ASP A 135 14.81 12.15 -8.82
N ALA A 136 15.85 12.67 -9.49
CA ALA A 136 16.81 13.61 -8.89
C ALA A 136 16.20 14.90 -8.36
N ASN A 137 15.14 15.41 -9.00
CA ASN A 137 14.51 16.66 -8.56
C ASN A 137 13.69 16.42 -7.29
N ARG A 138 12.89 15.34 -7.23
CA ARG A 138 12.14 15.03 -6.01
C ARG A 138 13.05 14.57 -4.88
N THR A 139 14.09 13.78 -5.17
CA THR A 139 15.10 13.42 -4.18
C THR A 139 15.70 14.66 -3.52
N ALA A 140 16.07 15.67 -4.31
CA ALA A 140 16.60 16.92 -3.77
C ALA A 140 15.58 17.63 -2.85
N GLN A 141 14.29 17.60 -3.20
CA GLN A 141 13.23 18.16 -2.37
C GLN A 141 13.00 17.36 -1.08
N ILE A 142 13.00 16.02 -1.16
CA ILE A 142 12.86 15.11 -0.01
C ILE A 142 14.01 15.32 0.97
N LEU A 143 15.26 15.21 0.49
CA LEU A 143 16.46 15.38 1.32
C LEU A 143 16.63 16.82 1.85
N GLY A 144 16.06 17.80 1.16
CA GLY A 144 16.01 19.19 1.61
C GLY A 144 14.93 19.50 2.65
N SER A 145 14.01 18.56 2.92
CA SER A 145 12.91 18.75 3.88
C SER A 145 13.32 18.33 5.29
N GLU A 146 12.75 18.96 6.32
CA GLU A 146 12.97 18.54 7.71
C GLU A 146 12.36 17.16 8.06
N TYR A 147 11.45 16.65 7.22
CA TYR A 147 10.68 15.43 7.49
C TYR A 147 11.42 14.14 7.12
N PHE A 148 12.36 14.22 6.17
CA PHE A 148 13.04 13.05 5.61
C PHE A 148 14.56 13.18 5.81
N GLN A 149 14.99 13.00 7.05
CA GLN A 149 16.39 13.12 7.45
C GLN A 149 17.01 11.75 7.71
N LEU A 150 18.26 11.57 7.28
CA LEU A 150 19.04 10.38 7.63
C LEU A 150 19.34 10.36 9.13
N ASN A 151 19.10 9.21 9.76
CA ASN A 151 19.60 8.96 11.11
C ASN A 151 21.04 8.46 11.05
N SER A 152 22.02 9.33 11.30
CA SER A 152 23.44 8.96 11.23
C SER A 152 23.89 7.90 12.24
N ASN A 153 23.07 7.60 13.26
CA ASN A 153 23.35 6.57 14.26
C ASN A 153 22.81 5.20 13.86
N ASP A 154 22.07 5.12 12.76
CA ASP A 154 21.51 3.88 12.24
C ASP A 154 22.46 3.27 11.20
N SER A 155 22.84 2.01 11.41
CA SER A 155 23.66 1.25 10.48
C SER A 155 22.96 0.99 9.13
N ASP A 156 21.64 1.15 9.08
CA ASP A 156 20.80 0.93 7.90
C ASP A 156 19.99 2.18 7.50
N ALA A 157 20.49 3.36 7.87
CA ALA A 157 19.81 4.66 7.73
C ALA A 157 19.23 4.93 6.34
N VAL A 158 19.92 4.49 5.28
CA VAL A 158 19.49 4.75 3.90
C VAL A 158 18.23 3.95 3.56
N ARG A 159 18.18 2.67 3.92
CA ARG A 159 16.99 1.84 3.66
C ARG A 159 15.83 2.28 4.55
N ASP A 160 16.10 2.69 5.78
CA ASP A 160 15.07 3.22 6.68
C ASP A 160 14.48 4.54 6.18
N LEU A 161 15.31 5.44 5.66
CA LEU A 161 14.82 6.67 5.04
C LEU A 161 13.99 6.39 3.77
N LEU A 162 14.43 5.46 2.93
CA LEU A 162 13.67 5.02 1.76
C LEU A 162 12.33 4.41 2.15
N THR A 163 12.31 3.58 3.20
CA THR A 163 11.09 2.98 3.74
C THR A 163 10.14 4.04 4.26
N LEU A 164 10.62 5.02 5.01
CA LEU A 164 9.81 6.15 5.49
C LEU A 164 9.24 6.96 4.32
N ALA A 165 10.10 7.43 3.42
CA ALA A 165 9.69 8.26 2.29
C ALA A 165 8.72 7.53 1.36
N GLY A 166 8.98 6.27 1.03
CA GLY A 166 8.12 5.45 0.20
C GLY A 166 6.77 5.14 0.87
N THR A 167 6.77 4.85 2.18
CA THR A 167 5.53 4.58 2.93
C THR A 167 4.62 5.80 2.95
N GLU A 168 5.18 6.97 3.26
CA GLU A 168 4.41 8.20 3.28
C GLU A 168 3.92 8.57 1.87
N TYR A 169 4.82 8.55 0.89
CA TYR A 169 4.53 9.01 -0.46
C TYR A 169 3.54 8.10 -1.20
N TYR A 170 3.71 6.78 -1.20
CA TYR A 170 2.88 5.87 -2.00
C TYR A 170 1.62 5.37 -1.27
N PHE A 171 1.61 5.34 0.06
CA PHE A 171 0.55 4.66 0.84
C PHE A 171 -0.18 5.62 1.77
N LEU A 172 0.50 6.15 2.79
CA LEU A 172 -0.15 6.86 3.90
C LEU A 172 -0.75 8.21 3.49
N CYS A 173 0.03 9.09 2.85
CA CYS A 173 -0.42 10.44 2.52
C CYS A 173 -1.52 10.47 1.43
N PRO A 174 -1.48 9.61 0.39
CA PRO A 174 -2.59 9.48 -0.55
C PRO A 174 -3.89 9.01 0.11
N LEU A 175 -3.81 8.03 1.02
CA LEU A 175 -4.96 7.57 1.78
C LEU A 175 -5.54 8.71 2.63
N ARG A 176 -4.67 9.45 3.34
CA ARG A 176 -5.05 10.63 4.13
C ARG A 176 -5.81 11.67 3.29
N TYR A 177 -5.28 11.96 2.11
CA TYR A 177 -5.92 12.89 1.18
C TYR A 177 -7.33 12.48 0.80
N LEU A 178 -7.47 11.22 0.37
CA LEU A 178 -8.75 10.69 -0.07
C LEU A 178 -9.74 10.61 1.11
N SER A 179 -9.28 10.26 2.31
CA SER A 179 -10.11 10.29 3.53
C SER A 179 -10.70 11.67 3.78
N ARG A 180 -9.89 12.73 3.67
CA ARG A 180 -10.35 14.13 3.82
C ARG A 180 -11.38 14.54 2.78
N GLN A 181 -11.28 14.03 1.55
CA GLN A 181 -12.28 14.32 0.53
C GLN A 181 -13.59 13.55 0.79
N MET A 182 -13.50 12.31 1.24
CA MET A 182 -14.65 11.42 1.40
C MET A 182 -15.45 11.66 2.68
N THR A 183 -14.82 12.11 3.77
CA THR A 183 -15.49 12.44 5.05
C THR A 183 -16.59 13.51 4.91
N LYS A 184 -16.53 14.33 3.85
CA LYS A 184 -17.57 15.32 3.51
C LYS A 184 -18.95 14.72 3.24
N VAL A 185 -19.03 13.42 2.93
CA VAL A 185 -20.28 12.76 2.48
C VAL A 185 -20.62 11.50 3.29
N LYS A 186 -19.64 10.89 3.98
CA LYS A 186 -19.80 9.59 4.65
C LYS A 186 -18.81 9.42 5.78
N ASN A 187 -19.01 8.38 6.60
CA ASN A 187 -18.00 7.95 7.55
C ASN A 187 -16.86 7.20 6.84
N VAL A 188 -15.63 7.58 7.19
CA VAL A 188 -14.39 6.89 6.86
C VAL A 188 -13.71 6.52 8.19
N TYR A 189 -13.07 5.37 8.28
CA TYR A 189 -12.31 4.94 9.46
C TYR A 189 -10.89 4.59 9.03
N ASN A 190 -9.90 5.35 9.51
CA ASN A 190 -8.50 5.10 9.17
C ASN A 190 -7.82 4.24 10.25
N PHE A 191 -6.95 3.33 9.84
CA PHE A 191 -6.06 2.59 10.72
C PHE A 191 -4.60 2.60 10.23
N ARG A 192 -3.68 2.30 11.14
CA ARG A 192 -2.30 1.91 10.83
C ARG A 192 -1.93 0.69 11.66
N PHE A 193 -1.44 -0.37 11.04
CA PHE A 193 -0.87 -1.51 11.75
C PHE A 193 0.53 -1.17 12.27
N ASN A 194 0.66 -1.02 13.59
CA ASN A 194 1.94 -0.89 14.30
C ASN A 194 2.39 -2.21 14.94
N ARG A 195 1.60 -3.26 14.75
CA ARG A 195 1.99 -4.65 14.94
C ARG A 195 1.46 -5.42 13.74
N GLY A 196 2.26 -6.31 13.21
CA GLY A 196 1.83 -7.24 12.20
C GLY A 196 2.44 -8.61 12.45
N ARG A 197 2.10 -9.56 11.60
CA ARG A 197 2.79 -10.83 11.57
C ARG A 197 3.17 -11.17 10.17
N ASP A 198 4.43 -11.50 10.07
CA ASP A 198 5.00 -11.93 8.83
C ASP A 198 4.43 -13.28 8.38
N ILE A 199 4.22 -13.43 7.07
CA ILE A 199 4.03 -14.73 6.45
C ILE A 199 5.44 -15.28 6.24
N PRO A 200 5.76 -16.56 6.50
CA PRO A 200 7.14 -17.08 6.46
C PRO A 200 7.84 -17.07 5.09
N LEU A 201 7.35 -16.26 4.14
CA LEU A 201 7.88 -16.04 2.81
C LEU A 201 9.03 -15.01 2.80
N VAL A 202 9.16 -14.15 3.80
CA VAL A 202 10.31 -13.27 3.98
C VAL A 202 11.15 -13.83 5.13
N GLY A 203 12.37 -14.29 4.80
CA GLY A 203 13.28 -14.90 5.78
C GLY A 203 13.75 -13.92 6.87
N GLN A 204 14.85 -14.24 7.54
CA GLN A 204 15.53 -13.32 8.47
C GLN A 204 16.13 -12.12 7.73
N SER A 205 15.27 -11.19 7.32
CA SER A 205 15.57 -10.06 6.45
C SER A 205 15.22 -8.74 7.14
N TYR A 206 15.31 -7.63 6.38
CA TYR A 206 14.96 -6.28 6.79
C TYR A 206 13.59 -6.17 7.49
N CYS A 207 12.61 -6.98 7.06
CA CYS A 207 11.26 -7.02 7.60
C CYS A 207 11.03 -8.15 8.60
N SER A 208 12.07 -8.86 9.06
CA SER A 208 11.84 -9.95 10.01
C SER A 208 11.23 -9.44 11.31
N SER A 209 10.41 -10.28 11.95
CA SER A 209 9.68 -9.93 13.18
C SER A 209 10.58 -9.47 14.34
N SER A 210 11.87 -9.83 14.34
CA SER A 210 12.85 -9.39 15.33
C SER A 210 13.30 -7.93 15.18
N THR A 211 13.03 -7.30 14.03
CA THR A 211 13.41 -5.91 13.78
C THR A 211 12.41 -4.89 14.35
N GLY A 212 11.20 -5.34 14.67
CA GLY A 212 10.10 -4.46 15.06
C GLY A 212 9.44 -3.70 13.91
N ARG A 213 9.93 -3.84 12.66
CA ARG A 213 9.30 -3.25 11.47
C ARG A 213 7.98 -3.97 11.15
N VAL A 214 7.01 -3.24 10.63
CA VAL A 214 5.72 -3.75 10.17
C VAL A 214 5.59 -3.46 8.68
N CYS A 215 6.15 -4.34 7.87
CA CYS A 215 6.21 -4.17 6.42
C CYS A 215 4.92 -4.58 5.71
N HIS A 216 4.80 -4.17 4.45
CA HIS A 216 3.66 -4.49 3.59
C HIS A 216 3.30 -5.98 3.66
N SER A 217 2.00 -6.29 3.69
CA SER A 217 1.38 -7.63 3.87
C SER A 217 1.37 -8.22 5.28
N MET A 218 2.01 -7.59 6.28
CA MET A 218 1.99 -8.11 7.66
C MET A 218 0.66 -7.92 8.40
N ASP A 219 -0.28 -7.21 7.80
CA ASP A 219 -1.68 -7.05 8.22
C ASP A 219 -2.54 -8.28 7.86
N ILE A 220 -2.19 -9.04 6.82
CA ILE A 220 -2.98 -10.17 6.31
C ILE A 220 -3.18 -11.25 7.39
N GLN A 221 -2.11 -11.70 8.05
CA GLN A 221 -2.19 -12.78 9.05
C GLN A 221 -3.10 -12.42 10.24
N PRO A 222 -2.94 -11.24 10.88
CA PRO A 222 -3.88 -10.76 11.89
C PRO A 222 -5.34 -10.69 11.41
N VAL A 223 -5.60 -10.26 10.18
CA VAL A 223 -6.97 -10.09 9.65
C VAL A 223 -7.68 -11.41 9.43
N PHE A 224 -7.00 -12.45 8.98
CA PHE A 224 -7.60 -13.78 8.78
C PHE A 224 -7.46 -14.70 9.99
N ALA A 225 -6.74 -14.27 11.03
CA ALA A 225 -6.35 -15.11 12.17
C ALA A 225 -5.74 -16.44 11.72
N SER A 226 -4.98 -16.42 10.62
CA SER A 226 -4.54 -17.60 9.88
C SER A 226 -3.18 -18.11 10.29
N GLY A 227 -2.61 -17.67 11.42
CA GLY A 227 -1.26 -18.08 11.82
C GLY A 227 -1.12 -19.61 11.95
N ASP A 228 -2.16 -20.29 12.43
CA ASP A 228 -2.19 -21.75 12.55
C ASP A 228 -2.42 -22.48 11.20
N ALA A 229 -2.77 -21.76 10.14
CA ALA A 229 -2.91 -22.34 8.80
C ALA A 229 -1.55 -22.61 8.14
N VAL A 230 -0.47 -22.03 8.67
CA VAL A 230 0.89 -22.26 8.19
C VAL A 230 1.59 -23.26 9.10
N PRO A 231 2.03 -24.42 8.59
CA PRO A 231 2.77 -25.40 9.40
C PRO A 231 3.95 -24.74 10.12
N THR A 232 4.17 -25.10 11.39
CA THR A 232 5.23 -24.57 12.28
C THR A 232 5.02 -23.15 12.83
N ILE A 233 3.96 -22.45 12.43
CA ILE A 233 3.59 -21.16 12.99
C ILE A 233 2.40 -21.36 13.93
N ALA A 234 2.56 -20.96 15.18
CA ALA A 234 1.48 -20.96 16.16
C ALA A 234 0.99 -19.53 16.39
N GLN A 235 -0.32 -19.30 16.37
CA GLN A 235 -0.94 -18.04 16.75
C GLN A 235 -1.42 -18.14 18.20
N THR A 236 -0.54 -17.82 19.14
CA THR A 236 -0.80 -17.93 20.59
C THR A 236 -0.45 -16.64 21.33
N GLY A 237 -0.84 -16.54 22.59
CA GLY A 237 -0.52 -15.38 23.45
C GLY A 237 -0.96 -14.05 22.84
N ASP A 238 -0.04 -13.09 22.79
CA ASP A 238 -0.30 -11.75 22.26
C ASP A 238 -0.58 -11.72 20.76
N ASP A 239 -0.08 -12.68 19.97
CA ASP A 239 -0.41 -12.78 18.55
C ASP A 239 -1.88 -13.17 18.35
N ALA A 240 -2.35 -14.16 19.12
CA ALA A 240 -3.76 -14.56 19.10
C ALA A 240 -4.68 -13.44 19.58
N ARG A 241 -4.29 -12.77 20.67
CA ARG A 241 -5.02 -11.63 21.20
C ARG A 241 -5.11 -10.49 20.19
N PHE A 242 -3.98 -10.14 19.56
CA PHE A 242 -3.94 -9.08 18.55
C PHE A 242 -4.78 -9.42 17.32
N ALA A 243 -4.62 -10.61 16.75
CA ALA A 243 -5.43 -11.07 15.63
C ALA A 243 -6.92 -11.07 15.98
N ARG A 244 -7.28 -11.49 17.20
CA ARG A 244 -8.67 -11.47 17.65
C ARG A 244 -9.26 -10.06 17.71
N GLN A 245 -8.51 -9.09 18.23
CA GLN A 245 -8.92 -7.68 18.20
C GLN A 245 -9.15 -7.18 16.78
N VAL A 246 -8.26 -7.51 15.84
CA VAL A 246 -8.37 -7.11 14.43
C VAL A 246 -9.61 -7.72 13.79
N VAL A 247 -9.79 -9.04 13.90
CA VAL A 247 -10.96 -9.77 13.39
C VAL A 247 -12.25 -9.19 13.96
N ASP A 248 -12.33 -8.97 15.27
CA ASP A 248 -13.54 -8.44 15.91
C ASP A 248 -13.87 -7.03 15.38
N ARG A 249 -12.89 -6.14 15.22
CA ARG A 249 -13.12 -4.79 14.64
C ARG A 249 -13.55 -4.86 13.18
N PHE A 250 -12.88 -5.67 12.37
CA PHE A 250 -13.13 -5.78 10.94
C PHE A 250 -14.49 -6.42 10.64
N THR A 251 -14.85 -7.48 11.38
CA THR A 251 -16.16 -8.12 11.25
C THR A 251 -17.28 -7.24 11.79
N THR A 252 -17.05 -6.48 12.87
CA THR A 252 -18.01 -5.46 13.33
C THR A 252 -18.26 -4.40 12.25
N PHE A 253 -17.21 -3.91 11.61
CA PHE A 253 -17.34 -3.00 10.47
C PHE A 253 -18.09 -3.65 9.30
N ALA A 254 -17.76 -4.89 8.92
CA ALA A 254 -18.44 -5.59 7.84
C ALA A 254 -19.95 -5.75 8.09
N LYS A 255 -20.34 -6.10 9.33
CA LYS A 255 -21.73 -6.26 9.76
C LYS A 255 -22.49 -4.93 9.77
N THR A 256 -21.87 -3.85 10.27
CA THR A 256 -22.61 -2.66 10.70
C THR A 256 -22.24 -1.40 9.91
N GLY A 257 -21.02 -1.32 9.37
CA GLY A 257 -20.44 -0.12 8.77
C GLY A 257 -19.76 0.80 9.79
N ASN A 258 -19.63 0.36 11.04
CA ASN A 258 -18.92 1.04 12.12
C ASN A 258 -18.06 -0.01 12.84
N PRO A 259 -16.76 0.23 13.08
CA PRO A 259 -15.89 -0.77 13.72
C PRO A 259 -16.11 -0.92 15.23
N ASN A 260 -17.02 -0.15 15.84
CA ASN A 260 -17.31 -0.19 17.27
C ASN A 260 -18.59 -1.01 17.55
N PRO A 261 -18.47 -2.13 18.29
CA PRO A 261 -19.60 -3.00 18.55
C PRO A 261 -20.62 -2.35 19.49
N LYS A 262 -21.90 -2.68 19.32
CA LYS A 262 -23.02 -2.15 20.11
C LYS A 262 -23.93 -3.28 20.60
N SER A 263 -24.64 -3.02 21.71
CA SER A 263 -25.61 -3.97 22.25
C SER A 263 -26.68 -4.33 21.22
N GLY A 264 -27.08 -5.61 21.20
CA GLY A 264 -28.05 -6.15 20.25
C GLY A 264 -27.47 -6.55 18.88
N GLN A 265 -26.16 -6.41 18.65
CA GLN A 265 -25.50 -6.90 17.45
C GLN A 265 -25.11 -8.38 17.58
N PRO A 266 -25.17 -9.18 16.49
CA PRO A 266 -24.76 -10.57 16.52
C PRO A 266 -23.24 -10.72 16.62
N GLY A 267 -22.78 -11.46 17.63
CA GLY A 267 -21.38 -11.80 17.84
C GLY A 267 -20.94 -11.60 19.29
N VAL A 268 -19.64 -11.65 19.53
CA VAL A 268 -18.99 -11.58 20.86
C VAL A 268 -17.96 -10.44 20.95
N GLU A 269 -17.94 -9.55 19.95
CA GLU A 269 -16.98 -8.45 19.86
C GLU A 269 -17.14 -7.46 21.03
N LEU A 270 -18.35 -7.35 21.60
CA LEU A 270 -18.61 -6.57 22.82
C LEU A 270 -17.95 -7.12 24.08
N THR A 271 -17.51 -8.39 24.09
CA THR A 271 -16.82 -8.97 25.24
C THR A 271 -15.30 -8.85 25.12
N ASN A 272 -14.79 -8.31 24.01
CA ASN A 272 -13.36 -8.13 23.79
C ASN A 272 -12.91 -6.76 24.33
N PRO A 273 -12.16 -6.71 25.45
CA PRO A 273 -11.75 -5.44 26.07
C PRO A 273 -10.80 -4.63 25.19
N ASP A 274 -10.02 -5.25 24.30
CA ASP A 274 -9.15 -4.54 23.35
C ASP A 274 -9.95 -3.81 22.27
N VAL A 275 -11.18 -4.28 22.01
CA VAL A 275 -12.12 -3.63 21.09
C VAL A 275 -12.91 -2.55 21.81
N THR A 276 -13.56 -2.89 22.92
CA THR A 276 -14.46 -1.96 23.64
C THR A 276 -13.72 -0.89 24.43
N GLY A 277 -12.46 -1.13 24.80
CA GLY A 277 -11.62 -0.18 25.54
C GLY A 277 -11.16 1.01 24.70
N VAL A 278 -11.25 0.92 23.36
CA VAL A 278 -10.80 1.97 22.45
C VAL A 278 -11.83 2.18 21.36
N ASN A 279 -12.52 3.32 21.45
CA ASN A 279 -13.50 3.75 20.47
C ASN A 279 -12.77 4.26 19.21
N TRP A 280 -12.96 3.56 18.10
CA TRP A 280 -12.38 3.92 16.82
C TRP A 280 -13.21 5.04 16.17
N LEU A 281 -12.67 6.25 16.21
CA LEU A 281 -13.34 7.45 15.76
C LEU A 281 -13.45 7.48 14.22
N PRO A 282 -14.57 7.99 13.66
CA PRO A 282 -14.63 8.32 12.25
C PRO A 282 -13.63 9.44 11.92
N TYR A 283 -13.10 9.42 10.71
CA TYR A 283 -12.13 10.37 10.20
C TYR A 283 -12.74 11.75 10.01
N ASP A 284 -12.07 12.78 10.52
CA ASP A 284 -12.45 14.19 10.43
C ASP A 284 -11.20 15.09 10.35
N ASP A 285 -11.38 16.39 10.58
CA ASP A 285 -10.31 17.39 10.50
C ASP A 285 -9.17 17.20 11.52
N THR A 286 -9.39 16.40 12.57
CA THR A 286 -8.35 16.02 13.54
C THR A 286 -7.46 14.87 13.05
N ASN A 287 -7.75 14.32 11.86
CA ASN A 287 -7.04 13.21 11.23
C ASN A 287 -6.89 11.99 12.16
N PRO A 288 -7.97 11.47 12.76
CA PRO A 288 -7.87 10.39 13.72
C PRO A 288 -7.53 9.06 13.03
N ILE A 289 -6.53 8.35 13.54
CA ILE A 289 -6.08 7.05 13.05
C ILE A 289 -6.06 6.09 14.22
N LEU A 290 -6.66 4.90 14.07
CA LEU A 290 -6.48 3.81 15.02
C LEU A 290 -5.13 3.15 14.75
N GLU A 291 -4.20 3.30 15.68
CA GLU A 291 -2.93 2.57 15.66
C GLU A 291 -3.14 1.19 16.26
N LEU A 292 -3.20 0.18 15.38
CA LEU A 292 -3.43 -1.21 15.76
C LEU A 292 -2.15 -1.81 16.34
N ASN A 293 -2.22 -2.16 17.62
CA ASN A 293 -1.19 -2.89 18.36
C ASN A 293 -1.87 -3.81 19.40
N ILE A 294 -1.11 -4.53 20.24
CA ILE A 294 -1.69 -5.34 21.35
C ILE A 294 -2.61 -4.47 22.20
N GLN A 295 -2.16 -3.25 22.52
CA GLN A 295 -2.99 -2.18 23.06
C GLN A 295 -3.10 -1.12 21.97
N SER A 296 -4.22 -1.11 21.26
CA SER A 296 -4.45 -0.10 20.23
C SER A 296 -4.70 1.27 20.86
N ILE A 297 -4.38 2.33 20.14
CA ILE A 297 -4.66 3.71 20.57
C ILE A 297 -5.23 4.52 19.42
N MET A 298 -5.99 5.57 19.75
CA MET A 298 -6.36 6.59 18.78
C MET A 298 -5.30 7.70 18.79
N SER A 299 -4.72 7.97 17.63
CA SER A 299 -3.81 9.08 17.42
C SER A 299 -4.44 10.11 16.50
N ASN A 300 -4.14 11.38 16.74
CA ASN A 300 -4.61 12.50 15.93
C ASN A 300 -3.41 13.16 15.26
N ASN A 301 -3.61 13.64 14.03
CA ASN A 301 -2.56 14.32 13.26
C ASN A 301 -1.24 13.54 13.10
N LEU A 302 -1.32 12.21 13.13
CA LEU A 302 -0.19 11.33 12.85
C LEU A 302 0.37 11.61 11.45
N GLU A 303 1.69 11.86 11.37
CA GLU A 303 2.42 12.28 10.16
C GLU A 303 1.75 13.44 9.40
N ASN A 304 1.03 14.31 10.12
CA ASN A 304 0.25 15.34 9.44
C ASN A 304 1.14 16.39 8.75
N ALA A 305 2.28 16.72 9.34
CA ALA A 305 3.19 17.73 8.81
C ALA A 305 3.88 17.25 7.52
N SER A 306 4.50 16.08 7.55
CA SER A 306 5.20 15.48 6.40
C SER A 306 4.24 15.23 5.23
N CYS A 307 3.08 14.63 5.48
CA CYS A 307 2.08 14.47 4.44
C CYS A 307 1.57 15.82 3.91
N THR A 308 1.41 16.87 4.73
CA THR A 308 0.96 18.18 4.23
C THR A 308 2.02 18.84 3.35
N TRP A 309 3.28 18.64 3.70
CA TRP A 309 4.40 19.03 2.86
C TRP A 309 4.38 18.27 1.53
N LEU A 310 4.22 16.95 1.53
CA LEU A 310 4.10 16.13 0.33
C LEU A 310 2.94 16.57 -0.57
N ASP A 311 1.78 16.84 0.01
CA ASP A 311 0.59 17.34 -0.69
C ASP A 311 0.87 18.66 -1.42
N THR A 312 1.66 19.53 -0.79
CA THR A 312 1.98 20.88 -1.29
C THR A 312 3.06 20.84 -2.37
N VAL A 313 4.11 20.05 -2.12
CA VAL A 313 5.32 20.01 -2.95
C VAL A 313 5.11 19.12 -4.18
N PHE A 314 4.46 17.97 -4.01
CA PHE A 314 4.30 16.99 -5.09
C PHE A 314 2.88 16.88 -5.64
N GLN A 315 1.86 17.42 -4.96
CA GLN A 315 0.46 17.44 -5.44
C GLN A 315 -0.09 16.07 -5.87
N TYR A 316 0.41 14.98 -5.28
CA TYR A 316 0.11 13.60 -5.68
C TYR A 316 0.49 13.25 -7.13
N GLU A 317 1.48 13.94 -7.67
CA GLU A 317 2.15 13.49 -8.88
C GLU A 317 3.05 12.32 -8.51
N PHE A 318 2.53 11.08 -8.55
CA PHE A 318 3.28 9.85 -8.27
C PHE A 318 4.16 9.46 -9.46
N TRP A 319 5.36 10.02 -9.52
CA TRP A 319 6.36 9.59 -10.49
C TRP A 319 7.24 8.54 -9.83
N LEU A 320 7.26 7.35 -10.42
CA LEU A 320 8.35 6.40 -10.24
C LEU A 320 9.32 6.67 -11.39
N GLN A 321 10.62 6.79 -11.14
CA GLN A 321 11.63 6.68 -12.20
C GLN A 321 12.65 5.67 -11.75
N ILE A 322 12.70 4.49 -12.39
CA ILE A 322 13.67 3.45 -12.04
C ILE A 322 14.84 3.47 -13.04
N PRO A 323 16.04 3.93 -12.65
CA PRO A 323 17.26 3.77 -13.43
C PRO A 323 17.72 2.31 -13.40
N GLY A 324 18.02 1.74 -14.58
CA GLY A 324 18.80 0.50 -14.67
C GLY A 324 18.05 -0.82 -14.47
N ASN A 325 16.76 -0.88 -14.81
CA ASN A 325 15.88 -2.04 -14.66
C ASN A 325 16.50 -3.40 -15.06
N SER A 326 16.81 -4.22 -14.05
CA SER A 326 16.61 -5.67 -14.05
C SER A 326 16.34 -6.15 -12.61
N PRO A 327 15.52 -7.21 -12.42
CA PRO A 327 15.31 -7.83 -11.11
C PRO A 327 16.59 -8.42 -10.51
#